data_AF-A0A553WKY9-F1
#
_entry.id   AF-A0A553WKY9-F1
#
_cell.length_a   1.000
_cell.length_b   1.000
_cell.length_c   1.000
_cell.angle_alpha   90.00
_cell.angle_beta   90.00
_cell.angle_gamma   90.00
#
_symmetry.space_group_name_H-M   'P 1'
#
loop_
_entity.id
_entity.type
_entity.pdbx_description
1 polymer ?
#
loop_
_entity_poly.entity_id
_entity_poly.type
_entity_poly.pdbx_seq_one_letter_code
_entity_poly.pdbx_strand_id
1 'polypeptide(L)'
;MRLAMPITLITVVGTAGWVITTWLRIKNGYPLDGAWGQAVYPKNDQEAVERVRLLSQENAQLRAELGSVKDRLANIEKIVVDDSHRLTAEIEALRGPSN
;
A
#
# COMPACT_ATOMS: atom_id res chain seq x y z
N MET A 1 -52.35 16.48 -31.74
CA MET A 1 -51.18 17.23 -32.27
C MET A 1 -50.73 18.41 -31.41
N ARG A 2 -51.64 19.14 -30.73
CA ARG A 2 -51.29 20.34 -29.92
C ARG A 2 -50.39 20.10 -28.70
N LEU A 3 -50.45 18.93 -28.08
CA LEU A 3 -49.62 18.56 -26.91
C LEU A 3 -48.29 17.90 -27.28
N ALA A 4 -48.14 17.39 -28.51
CA ALA A 4 -46.90 16.74 -28.95
C ALA A 4 -45.75 17.76 -29.07
N MET A 5 -46.04 18.94 -29.63
CA MET A 5 -45.06 20.01 -29.84
C MET A 5 -44.39 20.50 -28.53
N PRO A 6 -45.11 20.83 -27.44
CA PRO A 6 -44.47 21.26 -26.20
C PRO A 6 -43.68 20.13 -25.53
N ILE A 7 -44.16 18.87 -25.61
CA ILE A 7 -43.45 17.72 -25.04
C ILE A 7 -42.10 17.52 -25.77
N THR A 8 -42.10 17.54 -27.09
CA THR A 8 -40.86 17.40 -27.87
C THR A 8 -39.87 18.52 -27.58
N LEU A 9 -40.36 19.76 -27.40
CA LEU A 9 -39.50 20.90 -27.12
C LEU A 9 -38.82 20.76 -25.75
N ILE A 10 -39.56 20.35 -24.72
CA ILE A 10 -39.02 20.15 -23.37
C ILE A 10 -37.97 19.04 -23.35
N THR A 11 -38.23 17.92 -24.04
CA THR A 11 -37.27 16.81 -24.13
C THR A 11 -35.96 17.25 -24.78
N VAL A 12 -36.05 17.97 -25.92
CA VAL A 12 -34.85 18.44 -26.64
C VAL A 12 -34.04 19.41 -25.78
N VAL A 13 -34.69 20.40 -25.16
CA VAL A 13 -34.01 21.37 -24.29
C VAL A 13 -33.38 20.70 -23.07
N GLY A 14 -34.06 19.74 -22.45
CA GLY A 14 -33.55 18.98 -21.32
C GLY A 14 -32.29 18.18 -21.68
N THR A 15 -32.31 17.45 -22.80
CA THR A 15 -31.15 16.68 -23.27
C THR A 15 -29.98 17.58 -23.67
N ALA A 16 -30.23 18.69 -24.36
CA ALA A 16 -29.20 19.64 -24.76
C ALA A 16 -28.52 20.28 -23.54
N GLY A 17 -29.29 20.67 -22.53
CA GLY A 17 -28.76 21.21 -21.27
C GLY A 17 -27.84 20.22 -20.54
N TRP A 18 -28.21 18.94 -20.48
CA TRP A 18 -27.38 17.90 -19.86
C TRP A 18 -26.07 17.67 -20.63
N VAL A 19 -26.12 17.64 -21.96
CA VAL A 19 -24.92 17.47 -22.80
C VAL A 19 -23.96 18.65 -22.65
N ILE A 20 -24.49 19.88 -22.66
CA ILE A 20 -23.68 21.11 -22.52
C ILE A 20 -23.00 21.16 -21.15
N THR A 21 -23.73 20.86 -20.07
CA THR A 21 -23.16 20.86 -18.71
C THR A 21 -22.10 19.78 -18.54
N THR A 22 -22.32 18.59 -19.13
CA THR A 22 -21.32 17.51 -19.13
C THR A 22 -20.09 17.89 -19.95
N TRP A 23 -20.26 18.49 -21.13
CA TRP A 23 -19.17 18.98 -21.97
C TRP A 23 -18.33 20.06 -21.26
N LEU A 24 -18.99 20.99 -20.57
CA LEU A 24 -18.31 22.05 -19.81
C LEU A 24 -17.52 21.49 -18.62
N ARG A 25 -18.06 20.48 -17.91
CA ARG A 25 -17.34 19.76 -16.85
C ARG A 25 -16.10 19.05 -17.37
N ILE A 26 -16.20 18.36 -18.51
CA ILE A 26 -15.07 17.70 -19.18
C ILE A 26 -14.01 18.73 -19.57
N LYS A 27 -14.40 19.82 -20.23
CA LYS A 27 -13.48 20.87 -20.70
C LYS A 27 -12.78 21.59 -19.54
N ASN A 28 -13.47 21.78 -18.42
CA ASN A 28 -12.93 22.44 -17.22
C ASN A 28 -12.25 21.47 -16.24
N GLY A 29 -12.10 20.18 -16.60
CA GLY A 29 -11.36 19.20 -15.81
C GLY A 29 -12.05 18.77 -14.51
N TYR A 30 -13.37 18.97 -14.38
CA TYR A 30 -14.11 18.42 -13.25
C TYR A 30 -14.25 16.90 -13.42
N PRO A 31 -13.99 16.11 -12.36
CA PRO A 31 -14.15 14.67 -12.42
C PRO A 31 -15.60 14.34 -12.80
N LEU A 32 -15.77 13.53 -13.84
CA LEU A 32 -17.06 12.90 -14.10
C LEU A 32 -17.23 11.82 -13.05
N ASP A 33 -17.98 12.16 -11.99
CA ASP A 33 -18.47 11.17 -11.05
C ASP A 33 -19.39 10.22 -11.84
N GLY A 34 -18.93 8.97 -12.04
CA GLY A 34 -19.86 7.90 -12.35
C GLY A 34 -20.97 7.88 -11.28
N ALA A 35 -22.13 7.32 -11.61
CA ALA A 35 -23.30 7.27 -10.71
C ALA A 35 -23.03 6.65 -9.31
N TRP A 36 -21.82 6.12 -9.09
CA TRP A 36 -21.32 5.48 -7.87
C TRP A 36 -19.91 5.97 -7.48
N GLY A 37 -19.59 7.25 -7.71
CA GLY A 37 -18.35 7.87 -7.17
C GLY A 37 -17.03 7.34 -7.74
N GLN A 38 -17.06 6.58 -8.85
CA GLN A 38 -15.84 6.29 -9.59
C GLN A 38 -15.48 7.49 -10.46
N ALA A 39 -14.38 8.16 -10.11
CA ALA A 39 -13.73 9.10 -11.00
C ALA A 39 -13.25 8.33 -12.25
N VAL A 40 -13.92 8.53 -13.38
CA VAL A 40 -13.44 8.06 -14.68
C VAL A 40 -12.33 9.02 -15.14
N TYR A 41 -11.16 8.90 -14.51
CA TYR A 41 -9.90 9.40 -15.03
C TYR A 41 -8.88 8.26 -14.91
N PRO A 42 -8.21 7.84 -16.00
CA PRO A 42 -6.95 7.14 -15.88
C PRO A 42 -5.91 8.15 -15.36
N LYS A 43 -5.89 8.37 -14.05
CA LYS A 43 -4.86 9.21 -13.41
C LYS A 43 -3.55 8.44 -13.47
N ASN A 44 -2.66 8.81 -14.40
CA ASN A 44 -1.21 8.56 -14.37
C ASN A 44 -0.74 7.36 -13.52
N ASP A 45 -1.16 6.14 -13.89
CA ASP A 45 -0.73 4.91 -13.20
C ASP A 45 0.79 4.75 -13.22
N GLN A 46 1.52 5.38 -14.15
CA GLN A 46 2.97 5.25 -14.26
C GLN A 46 3.70 5.74 -13.01
N GLU A 47 3.33 6.90 -12.46
CA GLU A 47 3.99 7.45 -11.26
C GLU A 47 3.62 6.66 -10.01
N ALA A 48 2.36 6.20 -9.91
CA ALA A 48 1.92 5.34 -8.81
C ALA A 48 2.60 3.95 -8.86
N VAL A 49 2.70 3.35 -10.05
CA VAL A 49 3.39 2.08 -10.29
C VAL A 49 4.89 2.20 -10.03
N GLU A 50 5.51 3.32 -10.41
CA GLU A 50 6.93 3.59 -10.12
C GLU A 50 7.18 3.73 -8.62
N ARG A 51 6.33 4.47 -7.90
CA ARG A 51 6.39 4.55 -6.42
C ARG A 51 6.19 3.19 -5.76
N VAL A 52 5.24 2.38 -6.23
CA VAL A 52 5.03 1.01 -5.72
C VAL A 52 6.26 0.14 -5.99
N ARG A 53 6.90 0.28 -7.15
CA ARG A 53 8.13 -0.44 -7.48
C ARG A 53 9.30 -0.03 -6.57
N LEU A 54 9.48 1.27 -6.32
CA LEU A 54 10.51 1.78 -5.40
C LEU A 54 10.26 1.29 -3.96
N LEU A 55 9.04 1.42 -3.46
CA LEU A 55 8.66 0.92 -2.14
C LEU A 55 8.83 -0.60 -2.02
N SER A 56 8.54 -1.36 -3.08
CA SER A 56 8.75 -2.81 -3.07
C SER A 56 10.24 -3.18 -3.02
N GLN A 57 11.11 -2.37 -3.64
CA GLN A 57 12.56 -2.56 -3.57
C GLN A 57 13.09 -2.23 -2.17
N GLU A 58 12.66 -1.11 -1.58
CA GLU A 58 13.02 -0.75 -0.20
C GLU A 58 12.56 -1.82 0.80
N ASN A 59 11.34 -2.34 0.65
CA ASN A 59 10.85 -3.44 1.49
C ASN A 59 11.68 -4.72 1.33
N ALA A 60 12.15 -5.04 0.12
CA ALA A 60 13.01 -6.19 -0.10
C ALA A 60 14.38 -6.00 0.58
N GLN A 61 14.96 -4.81 0.48
CA GLN A 61 16.22 -4.47 1.16
C GLN A 61 16.07 -4.54 2.68
N LEU A 62 15.03 -3.91 3.24
CA LEU A 62 14.77 -3.94 4.69
C LEU A 62 14.59 -5.36 5.21
N ARG A 63 13.93 -6.24 4.44
CA ARG A 63 13.78 -7.66 4.80
C ARG A 63 15.12 -8.39 4.79
N ALA A 64 16.02 -8.09 3.85
CA ALA A 64 17.36 -8.65 3.82
C ALA A 64 18.21 -8.16 5.00
N GLU A 65 18.18 -6.85 5.30
CA GLU A 65 18.85 -6.28 6.47
C GLU A 65 18.33 -6.89 7.77
N LEU A 66 17.01 -7.00 7.93
CA LEU A 66 16.39 -7.65 9.07
C LEU A 66 16.79 -9.13 9.19
N GLY A 67 16.92 -9.84 8.07
CA GLY A 67 17.44 -11.21 8.03
C GLY A 67 18.86 -11.30 8.57
N SER A 68 19.76 -10.45 8.10
CA SER A 68 21.14 -10.40 8.57
C SER A 68 21.26 -10.08 10.08
N VAL A 69 20.38 -9.22 10.59
CA VAL A 69 20.32 -8.88 12.01
C VAL A 69 19.84 -10.08 12.82
N LYS A 70 18.81 -10.80 12.33
CA LYS A 70 18.33 -12.03 12.97
C LYS A 70 19.40 -13.11 13.04
N ASP A 71 20.15 -13.33 11.97
CA ASP A 71 21.25 -14.32 11.95
C ASP A 71 22.33 -13.98 12.98
N ARG A 72 22.65 -12.68 13.13
CA ARG A 72 23.59 -12.22 14.16
C ARG A 72 23.04 -12.40 15.57
N LEU A 73 21.75 -12.12 15.78
CA LEU A 73 21.09 -12.36 17.06
C LEU A 73 21.10 -13.85 17.43
N ALA A 74 20.83 -14.75 16.49
CA ALA A 74 20.90 -16.19 16.73
C ALA A 74 22.32 -16.64 17.09
N ASN A 75 23.35 -16.08 16.43
CA ASN A 75 24.74 -16.35 16.79
C ASN A 75 25.09 -15.84 18.20
N ILE A 76 24.61 -14.65 18.57
CA ILE A 76 24.81 -14.10 19.92
C ILE A 76 24.11 -14.98 20.96
N GLU A 77 22.86 -15.37 20.71
CA GLU A 77 22.11 -16.27 21.58
C GLU A 77 22.89 -17.57 21.83
N LYS A 78 23.41 -18.18 20.76
CA LYS A 78 24.23 -19.38 20.87
C LYS A 78 25.48 -19.16 21.74
N ILE A 79 26.24 -18.09 21.50
CA ILE A 79 27.46 -17.78 22.27
C ILE A 79 27.13 -17.59 23.74
N VAL A 80 26.09 -16.80 24.06
CA VAL A 80 25.71 -16.50 25.45
C VAL A 80 25.23 -17.75 26.18
N VAL A 81 24.45 -18.60 25.52
CA VAL A 81 23.96 -19.86 26.10
C VAL A 81 25.10 -20.86 26.30
N ASP A 82 25.93 -21.08 25.27
CA ASP A 82 27.05 -22.03 25.34
C ASP A 82 28.08 -21.61 26.41
N ASP A 83 28.39 -20.31 26.51
CA ASP A 83 29.34 -19.78 27.50
C ASP A 83 28.79 -19.90 28.94
N SER A 84 27.49 -19.69 29.14
CA SER A 84 26.84 -19.87 30.44
C SER A 84 26.89 -21.32 30.92
N HIS A 85 26.68 -22.28 30.01
CA HIS A 85 26.79 -23.71 30.33
C HIS A 85 28.24 -24.11 30.64
N ARG A 86 29.20 -23.61 29.86
CA ARG A 86 30.63 -23.85 30.10
C ARG A 86 31.06 -23.32 31.47
N LEU A 87 30.73 -22.08 31.79
CA LEU A 87 31.05 -21.48 33.09
C LEU A 87 30.44 -22.27 34.25
N THR A 88 29.18 -22.71 34.11
CA THR A 88 28.52 -23.53 35.13
C THR A 88 29.24 -24.87 35.34
N ALA A 89 29.66 -25.52 34.25
CA ALA A 89 30.42 -26.76 34.32
C ALA A 89 31.81 -26.56 34.95
N GLU A 90 32.50 -25.47 34.63
CA GLU A 90 33.79 -25.09 35.25
C GLU A 90 33.63 -24.82 36.74
N ILE A 91 32.58 -24.11 37.16
CA ILE A 91 32.29 -23.85 38.57
C ILE A 91 32.07 -25.17 39.33
N GLU A 92 31.27 -26.10 38.79
CA GLU A 92 31.01 -27.38 39.47
C GLU A 92 32.28 -28.25 39.53
N ALA A 93 33.13 -28.22 38.49
CA ALA A 93 34.42 -28.90 38.51
C ALA A 93 35.37 -28.34 39.58
N LEU A 94 35.37 -27.02 39.81
CA LEU A 94 36.15 -26.36 40.87
C LEU A 94 35.60 -26.62 42.27
N ARG A 95 34.32 -26.98 42.38
CA ARG A 95 33.65 -27.14 43.67
C ARG A 95 34.13 -28.37 44.45
N GLY A 96 34.69 -29.38 43.76
CA GLY A 96 35.36 -30.55 44.35
C GLY A 96 34.52 -31.35 45.36
N PRO A 97 35.00 -32.50 45.88
CA PRO A 97 34.37 -33.12 47.02
C PRO A 97 34.58 -32.19 48.23
N SER A 98 33.50 -31.62 48.75
CA SER A 98 33.52 -30.96 50.06
C SER A 98 34.00 -31.98 51.09
N ASN A 99 35.21 -31.78 51.61
CA ASN A 99 35.80 -32.57 52.69
C ASN A 99 35.10 -32.26 54.02
#